data_AF-A0A6L4ZMT0-F1
#
_entry.id   AF-A0A6L4ZMT0-F1
#
_cell.length_a   1.000
_cell.length_b   1.000
_cell.length_c   1.000
_cell.angle_alpha   90.00
_cell.angle_beta   90.00
_cell.angle_gamma   90.00
#
_symmetry.space_group_name_H-M   'P 1'
#
loop_
_entity.id
_entity.type
_entity.pdbx_description
1 polymer ?
#
loop_
_entity_poly.entity_id
_entity_poly.type
_entity_poly.pdbx_seq_one_letter_code
_entity_poly.pdbx_strand_id
1 'polypeptide(L)'
;YFTYDHLTKQIRAFRLNGDGYISFLPDKESRFCLPTIGLYLGLWQGSYQNINETWLRWFDQEGNLIPTPLEKEAQEKEALAGKLEKSDQEKEQERTQKEQERAEKETLAEKLATLNAKLLAMGIDPDKL
;
A
#
# COMPACT_ATOMS: atom_id res chain seq x y z
N TYR A 1 -26.84 -18.09 -13.00
CA TYR A 1 -25.84 -18.96 -12.35
C TYR A 1 -24.72 -19.26 -13.33
N PHE A 2 -23.56 -19.68 -12.82
CA PHE A 2 -22.40 -20.05 -13.63
C PHE A 2 -22.06 -21.52 -13.38
N THR A 3 -21.70 -22.23 -14.44
CA THR A 3 -21.16 -23.59 -14.35
C THR A 3 -19.77 -23.59 -14.94
N TYR A 4 -18.82 -24.20 -14.25
CA TYR A 4 -17.46 -24.36 -14.73
C TYR A 4 -17.12 -25.82 -14.81
N ASP A 5 -16.60 -26.21 -15.95
CA ASP A 5 -16.17 -27.56 -16.22
C ASP A 5 -14.64 -27.63 -16.10
N HIS A 6 -14.15 -28.32 -15.07
CA HIS A 6 -12.72 -28.40 -14.77
C HIS A 6 -11.91 -29.18 -15.81
N LEU A 7 -12.57 -30.03 -16.62
CA LEU A 7 -11.94 -30.87 -17.64
C LEU A 7 -11.73 -30.08 -18.95
N THR A 8 -12.78 -29.40 -19.40
CA THR A 8 -12.79 -28.61 -20.64
C THR A 8 -12.35 -27.17 -20.43
N LYS A 9 -12.21 -26.74 -19.17
CA LYS A 9 -11.93 -25.36 -18.75
C LYS A 9 -12.95 -24.36 -19.31
N GLN A 10 -14.17 -24.81 -19.59
CA GLN A 10 -15.23 -23.96 -20.13
C GLN A 10 -16.15 -23.46 -19.02
N ILE A 11 -16.43 -22.17 -19.08
CA ILE A 11 -17.46 -21.54 -18.25
C ILE A 11 -18.72 -21.41 -19.12
N ARG A 12 -19.86 -21.79 -18.56
CA ARG A 12 -21.17 -21.44 -19.12
C ARG A 12 -21.91 -20.57 -18.13
N ALA A 13 -22.45 -19.47 -18.61
CA ALA A 13 -23.21 -18.53 -17.82
C ALA A 13 -24.67 -18.53 -18.26
N PHE A 14 -25.55 -18.49 -17.27
CA PHE A 14 -26.99 -18.49 -17.46
C PHE A 14 -27.59 -17.33 -16.67
N ARG A 15 -28.49 -16.59 -17.30
CA ARG A 15 -29.27 -15.53 -16.64
C ARG A 15 -30.76 -15.84 -16.73
N LEU A 16 -31.50 -15.46 -15.71
CA LEU A 16 -32.96 -15.56 -15.72
C LEU A 16 -33.50 -14.49 -16.67
N ASN A 17 -34.38 -14.88 -17.59
CA ASN A 17 -35.06 -14.00 -18.52
C ASN A 17 -36.54 -14.40 -18.59
N GLY A 18 -37.38 -13.65 -17.87
CA GLY A 18 -38.77 -14.03 -17.65
C GLY A 18 -38.85 -15.31 -16.83
N ASP A 19 -39.47 -16.35 -17.41
CA ASP A 19 -39.73 -17.64 -16.75
C ASP A 19 -38.61 -18.69 -16.97
N GLY A 20 -37.57 -18.36 -17.74
CA GLY A 20 -36.54 -19.31 -18.15
C GLY A 20 -35.11 -18.81 -17.96
N TYR A 21 -34.15 -19.74 -17.92
CA TYR A 21 -32.72 -19.42 -17.94
C TYR A 21 -32.19 -19.47 -19.37
N ILE A 22 -31.58 -18.37 -19.81
CA ILE A 22 -30.90 -18.30 -21.11
C ILE A 22 -29.39 -18.30 -20.90
N SER A 23 -28.67 -19.08 -21.71
CA SER A 23 -27.21 -18.99 -21.78
C SER A 23 -26.79 -17.72 -22.51
N PHE A 24 -25.68 -17.14 -22.10
CA PHE A 24 -25.05 -16.04 -22.81
C PHE A 24 -23.58 -16.32 -23.02
N LEU A 25 -23.02 -15.69 -24.05
CA LEU A 25 -21.63 -15.89 -24.45
C LEU A 25 -20.71 -14.94 -23.67
N PRO A 26 -19.44 -15.34 -23.46
CA PRO A 26 -18.44 -14.42 -22.95
C PRO A 26 -18.11 -13.35 -23.99
N ASP A 27 -17.50 -12.27 -23.51
CA ASP A 27 -16.90 -11.22 -24.32
C ASP A 27 -15.62 -11.72 -25.04
N LYS A 28 -14.97 -10.85 -25.84
CA LYS A 28 -13.79 -11.19 -26.66
C LYS A 28 -12.64 -11.75 -25.85
N GLU A 29 -12.55 -11.41 -24.58
CA GLU A 29 -11.51 -11.91 -23.66
C GLU A 29 -11.94 -13.18 -22.89
N SER A 30 -12.95 -13.91 -23.35
CA SER A 30 -13.49 -15.10 -22.65
C SER A 30 -14.00 -14.80 -21.24
N ARG A 31 -14.51 -13.57 -21.01
CA ARG A 31 -15.06 -13.12 -19.73
C ARG A 31 -16.56 -12.87 -19.83
N PHE A 32 -17.31 -13.26 -18.83
CA PHE A 32 -18.75 -13.03 -18.75
C PHE A 32 -19.02 -11.72 -18.03
N CYS A 33 -19.67 -10.77 -18.72
CA CYS A 33 -20.09 -9.53 -18.09
C CYS A 33 -21.34 -9.75 -17.23
N LEU A 34 -21.30 -9.28 -15.98
CA LEU A 34 -22.45 -9.20 -15.09
C LEU A 34 -22.78 -7.72 -14.85
N PRO A 35 -23.58 -7.09 -15.73
CA PRO A 35 -23.87 -5.66 -15.64
C PRO A 35 -24.58 -5.27 -14.35
N THR A 36 -25.33 -6.19 -13.72
CA THR A 36 -26.05 -5.94 -12.46
C THR A 36 -25.12 -5.58 -11.30
N ILE A 37 -23.93 -6.17 -11.27
CA ILE A 37 -22.92 -5.90 -10.22
C ILE A 37 -21.71 -5.13 -10.75
N GLY A 38 -21.69 -4.81 -12.06
CA GLY A 38 -20.58 -4.13 -12.71
C GLY A 38 -19.29 -4.96 -12.74
N LEU A 39 -19.35 -6.29 -12.67
CA LEU A 39 -18.15 -7.14 -12.65
C LEU A 39 -18.12 -8.08 -13.84
N TYR A 40 -16.92 -8.55 -14.16
CA TYR A 40 -16.68 -9.57 -15.18
C TYR A 40 -16.18 -10.85 -14.49
N LEU A 41 -16.69 -12.01 -14.91
CA LEU A 41 -16.21 -13.31 -14.46
C LEU A 41 -15.39 -13.96 -15.57
N GLY A 42 -14.12 -14.24 -15.32
CA GLY A 42 -13.22 -14.80 -16.30
C GLY A 42 -12.38 -15.96 -15.76
N LEU A 43 -11.63 -16.57 -16.67
CA LEU A 43 -10.58 -17.50 -16.33
C LEU A 43 -9.29 -16.74 -16.09
N TRP A 44 -8.63 -17.05 -14.98
CA TRP A 44 -7.32 -16.55 -14.64
C TRP A 44 -6.37 -17.71 -14.42
N GLN A 45 -5.24 -17.67 -15.12
CA GLN A 45 -4.21 -18.69 -14.99
C GLN A 45 -3.18 -18.26 -13.94
N GLY A 46 -3.04 -19.07 -12.90
CA GLY A 46 -2.06 -18.79 -11.86
C GLY A 46 -2.16 -19.74 -10.68
N SER A 47 -1.43 -19.42 -9.62
CA SER A 47 -1.39 -20.23 -8.41
C SER A 47 -2.40 -19.69 -7.40
N TYR A 48 -3.36 -20.52 -6.99
CA TYR A 48 -4.25 -20.22 -5.87
C TYR A 48 -4.22 -21.39 -4.88
N GLN A 49 -4.01 -21.09 -3.59
CA GLN A 49 -3.84 -22.09 -2.53
C GLN A 49 -2.81 -23.20 -2.86
N ASN A 50 -1.64 -22.83 -3.38
CA ASN A 50 -0.57 -23.74 -3.82
C ASN A 50 -0.91 -24.65 -5.01
N ILE A 51 -2.03 -24.43 -5.69
CA ILE A 51 -2.41 -25.18 -6.88
C ILE A 51 -2.31 -24.25 -8.10
N ASN A 52 -1.37 -24.55 -9.00
CA ASN A 52 -1.17 -23.82 -10.25
C ASN A 52 -2.12 -24.38 -11.31
N GLU A 53 -3.19 -23.64 -11.59
CA GLU A 53 -4.28 -24.11 -12.45
C GLU A 53 -5.01 -22.92 -13.08
N THR A 54 -5.99 -23.22 -13.92
CA THR A 54 -6.93 -22.21 -14.40
C THR A 54 -8.07 -22.05 -13.39
N TRP A 55 -8.18 -20.86 -12.81
CA TRP A 55 -9.17 -20.51 -11.79
C TRP A 55 -10.23 -19.57 -12.32
N LEU A 56 -11.42 -19.66 -11.75
CA LEU A 56 -12.45 -18.65 -11.90
C LEU A 56 -12.12 -17.43 -11.05
N ARG A 57 -12.05 -16.25 -11.68
CA ARG A 57 -11.76 -14.98 -11.00
C ARG A 57 -12.69 -13.86 -11.45
N TRP A 58 -12.95 -12.96 -10.52
CA TRP A 58 -13.66 -11.72 -10.78
C TRP A 58 -12.69 -10.65 -11.28
N PHE A 59 -13.15 -9.90 -12.26
CA PHE A 59 -12.47 -8.77 -12.86
C PHE A 59 -13.37 -7.54 -12.72
N ASP A 60 -12.77 -6.39 -12.49
CA ASP A 60 -13.45 -5.11 -12.43
C ASP A 60 -13.86 -4.63 -13.84
N GLN A 61 -14.57 -3.51 -13.93
CA GLN A 61 -15.00 -2.92 -15.20
C GLN A 61 -13.84 -2.54 -16.11
N GLU A 62 -12.71 -2.21 -15.50
CA GLU A 62 -11.46 -1.89 -16.19
C GLU A 62 -10.70 -3.14 -16.67
N GLY A 63 -11.19 -4.35 -16.36
CA GLY A 63 -10.50 -5.61 -16.66
C GLY A 63 -9.40 -5.98 -15.66
N ASN A 64 -9.31 -5.26 -14.55
CA ASN A 64 -8.37 -5.53 -13.47
C ASN A 64 -8.82 -6.73 -12.63
N LEU A 65 -7.90 -7.63 -12.27
CA LEU A 65 -8.20 -8.77 -11.41
C LEU A 65 -8.56 -8.29 -10.00
N ILE A 66 -9.70 -8.71 -9.47
CA ILE A 66 -10.06 -8.39 -8.09
C ILE A 66 -9.26 -9.30 -7.16
N PRO A 67 -8.39 -8.74 -6.28
CA PRO A 67 -7.59 -9.52 -5.37
C PRO A 67 -8.49 -10.32 -4.42
N THR A 68 -8.05 -11.51 -4.03
CA THR A 68 -8.79 -12.29 -3.04
C THR A 68 -8.81 -11.59 -1.68
N PRO A 69 -9.81 -11.88 -0.82
CA PRO A 69 -9.77 -11.41 0.56
C PRO A 69 -8.47 -11.80 1.27
N LEU A 70 -7.90 -12.99 0.98
CA LEU A 70 -6.61 -13.42 1.52
C LEU A 70 -5.44 -12.53 1.04
N GLU A 71 -5.41 -12.17 -0.25
CA GLU A 71 -4.41 -11.23 -0.79
C GLU A 71 -4.61 -9.82 -0.22
N LYS A 72 -5.87 -9.40 -0.02
CA LYS A 72 -6.21 -8.12 0.57
C LYS A 72 -5.74 -8.02 2.02
N GLU A 73 -5.97 -9.07 2.81
CA GLU A 73 -5.48 -9.15 4.19
C GLU A 73 -3.95 -9.15 4.26
N ALA A 74 -3.27 -9.82 3.32
CA ALA A 74 -1.81 -9.79 3.24
C ALA A 74 -1.29 -8.38 2.91
N GLN A 75 -1.92 -7.70 1.95
CA GLN A 75 -1.57 -6.35 1.55
C GLN A 75 -1.84 -5.32 2.67
N GLU A 76 -2.94 -5.47 3.41
CA GLU A 76 -3.24 -4.63 4.57
C GLU A 76 -2.23 -4.84 5.71
N LYS A 77 -1.81 -6.08 5.97
CA LYS A 77 -0.76 -6.37 6.95
C LYS A 77 0.59 -5.76 6.56
N GLU A 78 0.98 -5.86 5.29
CA GLU A 78 2.21 -5.27 4.79
C GLU A 78 2.17 -3.74 4.86
N ALA A 79 1.04 -3.13 4.48
CA ALA A 79 0.85 -1.69 4.60
C ALA A 79 0.90 -1.21 6.07
N LEU A 80 0.35 -1.99 7.00
CA LEU A 80 0.41 -1.68 8.43
C LEU A 80 1.85 -1.79 8.96
N ALA A 81 2.59 -2.83 8.57
CA ALA A 81 3.99 -3.01 8.93
C ALA A 81 4.86 -1.85 8.42
N GLY A 82 4.71 -1.46 7.16
CA GLY A 82 5.44 -0.32 6.59
C GLY A 82 5.09 1.03 7.23
N LYS A 83 3.88 1.20 7.77
CA LYS A 83 3.51 2.40 8.53
C LYS A 83 4.15 2.42 9.92
N LEU A 84 4.20 1.29 10.61
CA LEU A 84 4.89 1.22 11.90
C LEU A 84 6.37 1.54 11.74
N GLU A 85 7.03 0.95 10.74
CA GLU A 85 8.45 1.15 10.49
C GLU A 85 8.80 2.61 10.20
N LYS A 86 7.98 3.30 9.39
CA LYS A 86 8.12 4.75 9.17
C LYS A 86 7.94 5.56 10.45
N SER A 87 6.93 5.22 11.26
CA SER A 87 6.67 5.97 12.50
C SER A 87 7.81 5.83 13.51
N ASP A 88 8.45 4.67 13.61
CA ASP A 88 9.63 4.49 14.46
C ASP A 88 10.83 5.26 13.91
N GLN A 89 11.04 5.23 12.60
CA GLN A 89 12.12 5.97 11.95
C GLN A 89 11.98 7.50 12.11
N GLU A 90 10.76 8.02 12.01
CA GLU A 90 10.46 9.44 12.27
C GLU A 90 10.75 9.83 13.73
N LYS A 91 10.38 8.97 14.70
CA LYS A 91 10.69 9.21 16.12
C LYS A 91 12.18 9.21 16.41
N GLU A 92 12.93 8.30 15.78
CA GLU A 92 14.38 8.22 15.96
C GLU A 92 15.10 9.41 15.32
N GLN A 93 14.64 9.85 14.14
CA GLN A 93 15.11 11.09 13.52
C GLN A 93 14.82 12.32 14.39
N GLU A 94 13.63 12.44 14.96
CA GLU A 94 13.27 13.57 15.82
C GLU A 94 14.16 13.61 17.08
N ARG A 95 14.42 12.46 17.70
CA ARG A 95 15.34 12.38 18.85
C ARG A 95 16.76 12.80 18.48
N THR A 96 17.25 12.33 17.33
CA THR A 96 18.59 12.65 16.84
C THR A 96 18.72 14.15 16.55
N GLN A 97 17.73 14.76 15.90
CA GLN A 97 17.73 16.20 15.64
C GLN A 97 17.68 17.02 16.93
N LYS A 98 16.84 16.63 17.91
CA LYS A 98 16.80 17.31 19.21
C LYS A 98 18.12 17.23 19.96
N GLU A 99 18.81 16.09 19.89
CA GLU A 99 20.11 15.91 20.53
C GLU A 99 21.20 16.74 19.83
N GLN A 100 21.21 16.77 18.50
CA GLN A 100 22.11 17.63 17.71
C GLN A 100 21.88 19.11 18.01
N GLU A 101 20.64 19.58 18.00
CA GLU A 101 20.32 20.99 18.27
C GLU A 101 20.75 21.40 19.68
N ARG A 102 20.63 20.48 20.66
CA ARG A 102 21.09 20.72 22.03
C ARG A 102 22.61 20.80 22.11
N ALA A 103 23.32 19.88 21.47
CA ALA A 103 24.78 19.91 21.39
C ALA A 103 25.30 21.17 20.68
N GLU A 104 24.66 21.59 19.59
CA GLU A 104 25.01 22.83 18.90
C GLU A 104 24.78 24.08 19.78
N LYS A 105 23.66 24.14 20.50
CA LYS A 105 23.39 25.22 21.46
C LYS A 105 24.42 25.27 22.58
N GLU A 106 24.80 24.12 23.14
CA GLU A 106 25.84 24.06 24.18
C GLU A 106 27.21 24.50 23.67
N THR A 107 27.62 24.02 22.49
CA THR A 107 28.92 24.43 21.90
C THR A 107 28.94 25.91 21.49
N LEU A 108 27.82 26.47 21.04
CA LEU A 108 27.71 27.89 20.75
C LEU A 108 27.79 28.74 22.02
N ALA A 109 27.11 28.33 23.09
CA ALA A 109 27.17 29.00 24.38
C ALA A 109 28.59 28.98 24.97
N GLU A 110 29.29 27.86 24.87
CA GLU A 110 30.68 27.72 25.32
C GLU A 110 31.64 28.63 24.52
N LYS A 111 31.47 28.68 23.20
CA LYS A 111 32.26 29.58 22.33
C LYS A 111 32.01 31.05 22.65
N LEU A 112 30.75 31.44 22.86
CA LEU A 112 30.38 32.80 23.25
C LEU A 112 30.98 33.17 24.60
N ALA A 113 30.90 32.28 25.60
CA ALA A 113 31.51 32.50 26.91
C ALA A 113 33.03 32.67 26.80
N THR A 114 33.69 31.84 25.99
CA THR A 114 35.15 31.92 25.77
C THR A 114 35.56 33.21 25.06
N LEU A 115 34.79 33.64 24.06
CA LEU A 115 35.03 34.91 23.35
C LEU A 115 34.85 36.10 24.28
N ASN A 116 33.77 36.14 25.07
CA ASN A 116 33.54 37.18 26.06
C ASN A 116 34.67 37.25 27.09
N ALA A 117 35.12 36.11 27.61
CA ALA A 117 36.25 36.05 28.54
C ALA A 117 37.54 36.62 27.91
N LYS A 118 37.81 36.34 26.63
CA LYS A 118 38.97 36.89 25.91
C LYS A 118 38.87 38.40 25.67
N LEU A 119 37.68 38.92 25.37
CA LEU A 119 37.45 40.36 25.17
C LEU A 119 37.70 41.14 26.48
N LEU A 120 37.20 40.63 27.60
CA LEU A 120 37.47 41.20 28.94
C LEU A 120 38.96 41.17 29.29
N ALA A 121 39.67 40.08 28.98
CA ALA A 121 41.13 39.99 29.19
C ALA A 121 41.93 40.98 28.34
N MET A 122 41.39 41.43 27.20
CA MET A 122 41.96 42.47 26.36
C MET A 122 41.51 43.89 26.75
N GLY A 123 40.74 44.05 27.82
CA GLY A 123 40.31 45.36 28.34
C GLY A 123 39.18 46.02 27.57
N ILE A 124 38.44 45.27 26.75
CA ILE A 124 37.28 45.75 25.98
C ILE A 124 36.02 45.20 26.65
N ASP A 125 35.21 46.09 27.23
CA ASP A 125 33.93 45.74 27.86
C ASP A 125 32.87 45.43 26.78
N PRO A 126 32.40 44.18 26.65
CA PRO A 126 31.45 43.79 25.61
C PRO A 126 30.02 44.31 25.83
N ASP A 127 29.72 44.86 27.01
CA ASP A 127 28.38 45.37 27.40
C ASP A 127 28.20 46.88 27.12
N LYS A 128 29.24 47.56 26.58
CA LYS A 128 29.26 49.01 26.31
C LYS A 128 29.23 49.40 24.83
N LEU A 129 28.91 48.46 23.93
CA LEU A 129 28.80 48.68 22.48
C LEU A 129 27.35 48.63 22.00
#